data_AF-A0A6I5CKJ3-F1
#
_entry.id   AF-A0A6I5CKJ3-F1
#
_cell.length_a   1.000
_cell.length_b   1.000
_cell.length_c   1.000
_cell.angle_alpha   90.00
_cell.angle_beta   90.00
_cell.angle_gamma   90.00
#
_symmetry.space_group_name_H-M   'P 1'
#
loop_
_entity.id
_entity.type
_entity.pdbx_description
1 polymer ?
#
loop_
_entity_poly.entity_id
_entity_poly.type
_entity_poly.pdbx_seq_one_letter_code
_entity_poly.pdbx_strand_id
1 'polypeptide(L)'
;MLHTPSGGAGHGTTAADSGLMSIGTVLNALREEFPEVTISKIRFLEAEGLVEPRRTPSGYRKFSADDVERLARVLRMQRDHYLPLKVIREYLDAVERGEAVQLPVLGRQRGGEAVPRRT
;
A
#
# COMPACT_ATOMS: atom_id res chain seq x y z
N MET A 1 -27.88 -4.73 25.31
CA MET A 1 -26.89 -4.65 24.21
C MET A 1 -27.09 -3.29 23.55
N LEU A 2 -26.15 -2.36 23.73
CA LEU A 2 -26.28 -0.98 23.24
C LEU A 2 -25.89 -0.93 21.76
N HIS A 3 -26.86 -0.71 20.89
CA HIS A 3 -26.62 -0.34 19.50
C HIS A 3 -26.30 1.16 19.45
N THR A 4 -25.07 1.50 19.09
CA THR A 4 -24.72 2.86 18.68
C THR A 4 -25.19 3.09 17.24
N PRO A 5 -26.08 4.06 16.97
CA PRO A 5 -26.39 4.43 15.61
C PRO A 5 -25.20 5.20 15.02
N SER A 6 -24.60 4.67 13.96
CA SER A 6 -23.62 5.40 13.16
C SER A 6 -24.37 6.44 12.33
N GLY A 7 -24.51 7.63 12.92
CA GLY A 7 -25.00 8.82 12.24
C GLY A 7 -23.95 9.39 11.28
N GLY A 8 -24.44 9.92 10.16
CA GLY A 8 -23.61 10.70 9.24
C GLY A 8 -24.26 10.93 7.88
N ALA A 9 -25.35 11.70 7.85
CA ALA A 9 -25.81 12.35 6.61
C ALA A 9 -25.58 13.87 6.73
N GLY A 10 -24.94 14.49 5.73
CA GLY A 10 -24.79 15.95 5.69
C GLY A 10 -23.74 16.52 4.73
N HIS A 11 -24.02 16.47 3.42
CA HIS A 11 -23.72 17.45 2.35
C HIS A 11 -22.29 17.98 2.06
N GLY A 12 -21.87 17.90 0.77
CA GLY A 12 -20.93 18.87 0.17
C GLY A 12 -20.01 18.43 -0.98
N THR A 13 -20.56 18.01 -2.12
CA THR A 13 -19.99 18.07 -3.50
C THR A 13 -18.46 17.99 -3.73
N THR A 14 -17.98 16.82 -4.17
CA THR A 14 -17.31 16.68 -5.48
C THR A 14 -17.50 15.24 -5.96
N ALA A 15 -17.66 15.03 -7.27
CA ALA A 15 -17.81 13.71 -7.92
C ALA A 15 -16.61 12.76 -7.71
N ALA A 16 -15.65 13.11 -6.85
CA ALA A 16 -14.45 12.34 -6.54
C ALA A 16 -14.62 11.34 -5.37
N ASP A 17 -15.69 11.47 -4.57
CA ASP A 17 -15.89 10.61 -3.37
C ASP A 17 -16.56 9.27 -3.67
N SER A 18 -17.19 9.09 -4.84
CA SER A 18 -17.90 7.86 -5.20
C SER A 18 -16.98 6.63 -5.37
N GLY A 19 -15.66 6.82 -5.39
CA GLY A 19 -14.67 5.75 -5.47
C GLY A 19 -13.81 5.56 -4.22
N LEU A 20 -14.05 6.31 -3.14
CA LEU A 20 -13.20 6.27 -1.94
C LEU A 20 -13.65 5.21 -0.92
N MET A 21 -12.77 4.24 -0.68
CA MET A 21 -12.99 3.08 0.16
C MET A 21 -12.48 3.25 1.59
N SER A 22 -13.15 2.60 2.54
CA SER A 22 -12.65 2.45 3.91
C SER A 22 -11.58 1.35 3.98
N ILE A 23 -10.73 1.35 5.01
CA ILE A 23 -9.73 0.29 5.20
C ILE A 23 -10.36 -1.11 5.34
N GLY A 24 -11.59 -1.21 5.85
CA GLY A 24 -12.33 -2.47 5.92
C GLY A 24 -12.77 -2.97 4.54
N THR A 25 -13.22 -2.05 3.69
CA THR A 25 -13.56 -2.34 2.29
C THR A 25 -12.33 -2.79 1.52
N VAL A 26 -11.20 -2.09 1.68
CA VAL A 26 -9.91 -2.47 1.09
C VAL A 26 -9.44 -3.85 1.57
N LEU A 27 -9.53 -4.12 2.88
CA LEU A 27 -9.21 -5.44 3.43
C LEU A 27 -10.00 -6.53 2.73
N ASN A 28 -11.31 -6.37 2.59
CA ASN A 28 -12.16 -7.39 1.98
C ASN A 28 -11.77 -7.64 0.52
N ALA A 29 -11.52 -6.57 -0.25
CA ALA A 29 -11.06 -6.69 -1.64
C ALA A 29 -9.71 -7.43 -1.74
N LEU A 30 -8.73 -7.08 -0.90
CA LEU A 30 -7.41 -7.73 -0.93
C LEU A 30 -7.46 -9.19 -0.47
N ARG A 31 -8.40 -9.58 0.40
CA ARG A 31 -8.50 -10.95 0.92
C ARG A 31 -8.91 -11.98 -0.11
N GLU A 32 -9.47 -11.56 -1.25
CA GLU A 32 -9.78 -12.46 -2.36
C GLU A 32 -8.50 -13.13 -2.91
N GLU A 33 -7.39 -12.39 -2.98
CA GLU A 33 -6.09 -12.92 -3.43
C GLU A 33 -5.11 -13.18 -2.27
N PHE A 34 -5.23 -12.44 -1.16
CA PHE A 34 -4.34 -12.52 0.00
C PHE A 34 -5.12 -12.83 1.28
N PRO A 35 -5.54 -14.09 1.52
CA PRO A 35 -6.40 -14.45 2.66
C PRO A 35 -5.83 -14.07 4.02
N GLU A 36 -4.50 -14.02 4.14
CA GLU A 36 -3.75 -13.72 5.38
C GLU A 36 -3.52 -12.21 5.60
N VAL A 37 -3.92 -11.34 4.67
CA VAL A 37 -3.74 -9.89 4.85
C VAL A 37 -4.63 -9.38 5.98
N THR A 38 -4.10 -8.43 6.75
CA THR A 38 -4.78 -7.84 7.91
C THR A 38 -4.81 -6.31 7.81
N ILE A 39 -5.69 -5.68 8.61
CA ILE A 39 -5.71 -4.21 8.76
C ILE A 39 -4.34 -3.69 9.20
N SER A 40 -3.68 -4.39 10.13
CA SER A 40 -2.34 -4.03 10.62
C SER A 40 -1.31 -4.05 9.50
N LYS A 41 -1.37 -5.03 8.60
CA LYS A 41 -0.49 -5.09 7.43
C LYS A 41 -0.73 -3.91 6.48
N ILE A 42 -1.99 -3.56 6.19
CA ILE A 42 -2.31 -2.42 5.31
C ILE A 42 -1.79 -1.11 5.91
N ARG A 43 -2.03 -0.87 7.22
CA ARG A 43 -1.52 0.32 7.93
C ARG A 43 0.00 0.37 7.96
N PHE A 44 0.64 -0.79 8.09
CA PHE A 44 2.10 -0.87 8.06
C PHE A 44 2.64 -0.50 6.67
N LEU A 45 2.04 -1.00 5.59
CA LEU A 45 2.45 -0.63 4.22
C LEU A 45 2.26 0.86 3.93
N GLU A 46 1.17 1.45 4.41
CA GLU A 46 0.96 2.90 4.38
C GLU A 46 2.04 3.65 5.16
N ALA A 47 2.36 3.23 6.38
CA ALA A 47 3.39 3.87 7.21
C ALA A 47 4.79 3.79 6.58
N GLU A 48 5.07 2.73 5.82
CA GLU A 48 6.29 2.55 5.04
C GLU A 48 6.29 3.34 3.71
N GLY A 49 5.22 4.10 3.42
CA GLY A 49 5.11 4.96 2.24
C GLY A 49 4.84 4.19 0.94
N LEU A 50 4.27 2.99 1.02
CA LEU A 50 3.93 2.21 -0.19
C LEU A 50 2.58 2.64 -0.77
N VAL A 51 1.77 3.38 -0.03
CA VAL A 51 0.48 3.92 -0.44
C VAL A 51 0.19 5.18 0.37
N GLU A 52 -0.46 6.16 -0.25
CA GLU A 52 -0.75 7.47 0.37
C GLU A 52 -2.25 7.79 0.30
N PRO A 53 -3.09 7.12 1.10
CA PRO A 53 -4.53 7.33 1.07
C PRO A 53 -4.89 8.74 1.55
N ARG A 54 -5.95 9.29 0.96
CA ARG A 54 -6.48 10.60 1.35
C ARG A 54 -6.95 10.60 2.80
N ARG A 55 -6.81 11.73 3.48
CA ARG A 55 -7.37 11.95 4.81
C ARG A 55 -8.60 12.84 4.72
N THR A 56 -9.68 12.41 5.35
CA THR A 56 -10.84 13.28 5.61
C THR A 56 -10.44 14.40 6.58
N PRO A 57 -11.19 15.52 6.64
CA PRO A 57 -10.97 16.57 7.64
C PRO A 57 -10.95 16.05 9.09
N SER A 58 -11.69 14.97 9.38
CA SER A 58 -11.72 14.31 10.69
C SER A 58 -10.59 13.29 10.91
N GLY A 59 -9.67 13.12 9.96
CA GLY A 59 -8.47 12.28 10.08
C GLY A 59 -8.61 10.82 9.61
N TYR A 60 -9.82 10.38 9.24
CA TYR A 60 -10.03 9.03 8.68
C TYR A 60 -9.39 8.86 7.30
N ARG A 61 -8.87 7.66 7.03
CA ARG A 61 -8.28 7.26 5.74
C ARG A 61 -9.35 6.91 4.73
N LYS A 62 -9.12 7.33 3.50
CA LYS A 62 -9.94 7.03 2.32
C LYS A 62 -9.01 6.60 1.19
N PHE A 63 -9.18 5.36 0.76
CA PHE A 63 -8.36 4.73 -0.27
C PHE A 63 -9.08 4.84 -1.61
N SER A 64 -8.37 5.22 -2.66
CA SER A 64 -8.84 5.16 -4.04
C SER A 64 -8.74 3.74 -4.60
N ALA A 65 -9.29 3.51 -5.80
CA ALA A 65 -9.08 2.25 -6.51
C ALA A 65 -7.57 2.01 -6.80
N ASP A 66 -6.85 3.07 -7.22
CA ASP A 66 -5.41 3.02 -7.49
C ASP A 66 -4.60 2.61 -6.25
N ASP A 67 -5.00 3.07 -5.06
CA ASP A 67 -4.38 2.67 -3.80
C ASP A 67 -4.53 1.16 -3.55
N VAL A 68 -5.70 0.59 -3.87
CA VAL A 68 -5.97 -0.85 -3.73
C VAL A 68 -5.12 -1.65 -4.72
N GLU A 69 -5.05 -1.21 -5.97
CA GLU A 69 -4.22 -1.85 -7.00
C GLU A 69 -2.73 -1.81 -6.63
N ARG A 70 -2.26 -0.67 -6.12
CA ARG A 70 -0.89 -0.49 -5.63
C ARG A 70 -0.60 -1.44 -4.46
N LEU A 71 -1.50 -1.54 -3.48
CA LEU A 71 -1.39 -2.49 -2.37
C LEU A 71 -1.32 -3.94 -2.86
N ALA A 72 -2.21 -4.34 -3.79
CA ALA A 72 -2.20 -5.68 -4.37
C ALA A 72 -0.87 -5.96 -5.09
N ARG A 73 -0.33 -4.99 -5.83
CA ARG A 73 0.97 -5.13 -6.52
C ARG A 73 2.12 -5.31 -5.53
N VAL A 74 2.14 -4.53 -4.44
CA VAL A 74 3.13 -4.69 -3.36
C VAL A 74 3.05 -6.09 -2.76
N LEU A 75 1.85 -6.58 -2.45
CA LEU A 75 1.65 -7.91 -1.86
C LEU A 75 2.10 -9.04 -2.80
N ARG A 76 1.82 -8.94 -4.11
CA ARG A 76 2.35 -9.89 -5.11
C ARG A 76 3.87 -9.89 -5.14
N MET A 77 4.50 -8.72 -5.15
CA MET A 77 5.97 -8.63 -5.13
C MET A 77 6.57 -9.24 -3.86
N GLN A 78 5.93 -9.10 -2.70
CA GLN A 78 6.38 -9.77 -1.48
C GLN A 78 6.17 -11.29 -1.54
N ARG A 79 5.02 -11.76 -2.05
CA ARG A 79 4.66 -13.17 -2.11
C ARG A 79 5.50 -13.94 -3.14
N ASP A 80 5.63 -13.38 -4.34
CA ASP A 80 6.15 -14.08 -5.52
C ASP A 80 7.64 -13.81 -5.76
N HIS A 81 8.15 -12.67 -5.27
CA HIS A 81 9.54 -12.24 -5.48
C HIS A 81 10.31 -11.98 -4.17
N TYR A 82 9.65 -12.05 -3.02
CA TYR A 82 10.26 -11.86 -1.68
C TYR A 82 11.01 -10.53 -1.52
N LEU A 83 10.59 -9.49 -2.23
CA LEU A 83 11.32 -8.22 -2.28
C LEU A 83 11.21 -7.40 -0.98
N PRO A 84 12.30 -6.74 -0.53
CA PRO A 84 12.25 -5.77 0.55
C PRO A 84 11.38 -4.56 0.19
N LEU A 85 10.66 -4.00 1.18
CA LEU A 85 9.73 -2.88 0.95
C LEU A 85 10.40 -1.65 0.33
N LYS A 86 11.65 -1.35 0.72
CA LYS A 86 12.42 -0.25 0.12
C LYS A 86 12.60 -0.44 -1.39
N VAL A 87 12.94 -1.65 -1.82
CA VAL A 87 13.14 -1.99 -3.24
C VAL A 87 11.82 -1.91 -4.00
N ILE A 88 10.73 -2.40 -3.38
CA ILE A 88 9.38 -2.30 -3.96
C ILE A 88 8.99 -0.83 -4.17
N ARG A 89 9.21 0.02 -3.17
CA ARG A 89 8.89 1.46 -3.25
C ARG A 89 9.67 2.13 -4.38
N GLU A 90 11.00 1.96 -4.42
CA GLU A 90 11.85 2.52 -5.47
C GLU A 90 11.41 2.07 -6.88
N TYR A 91 11.04 0.78 -7.03
CA TYR A 91 10.49 0.26 -8.28
C TYR A 91 9.16 0.92 -8.66
N LEU A 92 8.22 1.02 -7.72
CA LEU A 92 6.91 1.62 -7.99
C LEU A 92 7.04 3.10 -8.37
N ASP A 93 7.89 3.85 -7.66
CA ASP A 93 8.13 5.26 -7.94
C ASP A 93 8.76 5.46 -9.33
N ALA A 94 9.66 4.56 -9.75
CA ALA A 94 10.23 4.58 -11.09
C ALA A 94 9.18 4.30 -12.19
N VAL A 95 8.29 3.33 -11.95
CA VAL A 95 7.16 3.05 -12.87
C VAL A 95 6.23 4.27 -12.98
N GLU A 96 5.94 4.94 -11.88
CA GLU A 96 5.08 6.14 -11.87
C GLU A 96 5.71 7.34 -12.59
N ARG A 97 7.05 7.44 -12.60
CA ARG A 97 7.78 8.41 -13.43
C ARG A 97 7.83 8.04 -14.92
N GLY A 98 7.25 6.89 -15.31
CA GLY A 98 7.26 6.40 -16.68
C GLY A 98 8.59 5.79 -17.11
N GLU A 99 9.46 5.43 -16.15
CA GLU A 99 10.72 4.76 -16.46
C GLU A 99 10.46 3.32 -16.89
N ALA A 100 11.16 2.87 -17.93
CA ALA A 100 11.14 1.47 -18.35
C ALA A 100 12.04 0.62 -17.41
N VAL A 101 11.59 0.45 -16.17
CA VAL A 101 12.27 -0.37 -15.16
C VAL A 101 11.76 -1.81 -15.20
N GLN A 102 12.68 -2.77 -15.15
CA GLN A 102 12.34 -4.17 -14.99
C GLN A 102 12.10 -4.50 -13.52
N LEU A 103 11.16 -5.41 -13.26
CA LEU A 103 10.93 -5.96 -11.92
C LEU A 103 12.25 -6.52 -11.38
N PRO A 104 12.76 -6.01 -10.25
CA PRO A 104 13.99 -6.53 -9.68
C PRO A 104 13.71 -7.96 -9.22
N VAL A 105 14.37 -8.93 -9.83
CA VAL A 105 14.42 -10.29 -9.30
C VAL A 105 15.47 -10.29 -8.19
N LEU A 106 15.22 -10.98 -7.08
CA LEU A 106 16.15 -11.10 -5.96
C LEU A 106 17.36 -11.99 -6.33
N GLY A 107 18.11 -11.60 -7.36
CA GLY A 107 19.41 -12.13 -7.70
C GLY A 107 20.46 -11.47 -6.83
N ARG A 108 20.69 -12.00 -5.63
CA ARG A 108 21.89 -11.74 -4.81
C ARG A 108 22.32 -10.25 -4.75
N GLN A 109 21.45 -9.34 -4.32
CA GLN A 109 21.94 -8.07 -3.77
C GLN A 109 22.29 -8.30 -2.29
N ARG A 110 23.32 -9.13 -2.06
CA ARG A 110 23.99 -9.26 -0.76
C ARG A 110 24.66 -7.92 -0.52
N GLY A 111 24.25 -7.22 0.55
CA GLY A 111 24.76 -5.90 0.90
C GLY A 111 26.28 -5.84 0.77
N GLY A 112 26.75 -4.87 -0.01
CA GLY A 112 28.17 -4.56 -0.14
C GLY A 112 28.69 -4.01 1.19
N GLU A 113 29.12 -4.91 2.07
CA GLU A 113 30.03 -4.56 3.15
C GLU A 113 31.42 -4.38 2.53
N ALA A 114 31.75 -3.14 2.20
CA ALA A 114 33.12 -2.75 1.91
C ALA A 114 33.90 -2.77 3.23
N VAL A 115 34.50 -3.90 3.56
CA VAL A 115 35.49 -4.00 4.63
C VAL A 115 36.79 -3.35 4.11
N PRO A 116 37.25 -2.21 4.64
CA PRO A 116 38.56 -1.69 4.28
C PRO A 116 39.62 -2.62 4.85
N ARG A 117 40.33 -3.33 3.97
CA ARG A 117 41.58 -4.00 4.32
C ARG A 117 42.59 -2.92 4.69
N ARG A 118 42.93 -2.81 5.98
CA ARG A 118 44.16 -2.13 6.42
C ARG A 118 45.22 -3.19 6.70
N THR A 119 46.24 -3.14 5.85
CA THR A 119 47.59 -3.67 6.01
C THR A 119 48.24 -3.23 7.31
#